data_AF-A0A355FZB6-F1
#
_entry.id   AF-A0A355FZB6-F1
#
_cell.length_a   1.000
_cell.length_b   1.000
_cell.length_c   1.000
_cell.angle_alpha   90.00
_cell.angle_beta   90.00
_cell.angle_gamma   90.00
#
_symmetry.space_group_name_H-M   'P 1'
#
loop_
_entity.id
_entity.type
_entity.pdbx_description
1 polymer ?
#
loop_
_entity_poly.entity_id
_entity_poly.type
_entity_poly.pdbx_seq_one_letter_code
_entity_poly.pdbx_strand_id
1 'polypeptide(L)'
;MTIFKKAGINMGISQLKMYWMTDNDLEELTLPEGYEFVHYKGPEDWHVWNECIRTGEPLTPQEEADNFKREIFDFKEIVPEEDVWFLDYHGEHVGTATSFVWSNGIGDMHWVGIRPDFRGKGLSKYLSFIVQKTLKQRGVPFVSLTTGESRPWAVKSYLTAGFLPVEYAEGMVERWEKVLDMFNIEEIQMLDEQAKPYRMLHRKK
;
A
#
# COMPACT_ATOMS: atom_id res chain seq x y z
N MET A 1 5.95 -26.48 3.21
CA MET A 1 5.54 -26.67 1.80
C MET A 1 5.40 -25.27 1.20
N THR A 2 6.43 -24.84 0.49
CA THR A 2 6.64 -23.46 0.04
C THR A 2 5.65 -23.11 -1.08
N ILE A 3 4.72 -22.19 -0.83
CA ILE A 3 3.76 -21.73 -1.84
C ILE A 3 4.00 -20.24 -2.07
N PHE A 4 4.97 -19.92 -2.92
CA PHE A 4 5.01 -18.67 -3.68
C PHE A 4 5.75 -18.92 -5.00
N LYS A 5 5.03 -19.47 -5.98
CA LYS A 5 5.39 -19.40 -7.40
C LYS A 5 4.11 -19.36 -8.24
N LYS A 6 3.70 -18.15 -8.58
CA LYS A 6 2.93 -17.76 -9.78
C LYS A 6 3.50 -16.41 -10.20
N ALA A 7 3.65 -16.02 -11.45
CA ALA A 7 3.62 -16.67 -12.75
C ALA A 7 4.34 -15.66 -13.66
N GLY A 8 5.16 -16.11 -14.61
CA GLY A 8 5.87 -15.23 -15.54
C GLY A 8 7.24 -14.78 -15.00
N ILE A 9 8.31 -15.36 -15.57
CA ILE A 9 9.67 -14.89 -15.37
C ILE A 9 9.77 -13.53 -16.07
N ASN A 10 9.54 -12.46 -15.31
CA ASN A 10 10.27 -11.23 -15.51
C ASN A 10 11.45 -11.34 -14.53
N MET A 11 12.69 -11.37 -15.01
CA MET A 11 13.87 -11.20 -14.14
C MET A 11 13.95 -9.76 -13.64
N GLY A 12 12.87 -9.29 -13.03
CA GLY A 12 12.75 -7.99 -12.40
C GLY A 12 13.31 -8.06 -10.98
N ILE A 13 13.96 -6.99 -10.56
CA ILE A 13 14.39 -6.81 -9.18
C ILE A 13 13.16 -6.94 -8.27
N SER A 14 13.26 -7.73 -7.19
CA SER A 14 12.19 -7.89 -6.19
C SER A 14 11.74 -6.53 -5.66
N GLN A 15 10.45 -6.34 -5.36
CA GLN A 15 9.97 -5.09 -4.74
C GLN A 15 10.47 -4.96 -3.30
N LEU A 16 10.34 -3.77 -2.70
CA LEU A 16 10.41 -3.65 -1.25
C LEU A 16 9.12 -4.22 -0.66
N LYS A 17 9.22 -4.95 0.45
CA LYS A 17 8.09 -5.49 1.21
C LYS A 17 8.10 -4.90 2.61
N MET A 18 6.92 -4.53 3.10
CA MET A 18 6.76 -3.92 4.42
C MET A 18 5.56 -4.50 5.14
N TYR A 19 5.64 -4.63 6.47
CA TYR A 19 4.52 -5.06 7.30
C TYR A 19 4.16 -4.02 8.36
N TRP A 20 2.87 -3.82 8.60
CA TRP A 20 2.38 -3.12 9.78
C TRP A 20 1.74 -4.12 10.74
N MET A 21 2.22 -4.14 11.98
CA MET A 21 1.76 -5.09 12.99
C MET A 21 0.47 -4.58 13.64
N THR A 22 -0.55 -5.41 13.76
CA THR A 22 -1.87 -4.95 14.27
C THR A 22 -1.91 -4.78 15.78
N ASP A 23 -0.91 -5.28 16.50
CA ASP A 23 -0.67 -5.02 17.93
C ASP A 23 -0.15 -3.60 18.19
N ASN A 24 0.37 -2.91 17.17
CA ASN A 24 0.72 -1.49 17.27
C ASN A 24 -0.51 -0.64 17.60
N ASP A 25 -0.31 0.38 18.44
CA ASP A 25 -1.30 1.42 18.64
C ASP A 25 -1.54 2.16 17.31
N LEU A 26 -2.81 2.31 16.95
CA LEU A 26 -3.22 3.07 15.78
C LEU A 26 -3.77 4.40 16.29
N GLU A 27 -3.05 5.49 16.02
CA GLU A 27 -3.52 6.84 16.31
C GLU A 27 -4.77 7.12 15.45
N GLU A 28 -5.86 7.50 16.11
CA GLU A 28 -7.10 7.85 15.41
C GLU A 28 -6.91 9.17 14.67
N LEU A 29 -7.09 9.15 13.35
CA LEU A 29 -6.96 10.35 12.53
C LEU A 29 -8.33 10.93 12.19
N THR A 30 -8.51 12.22 12.45
CA THR A 30 -9.66 12.99 11.93
C THR A 30 -9.32 13.54 10.55
N LEU A 31 -10.22 13.32 9.59
CA LEU A 31 -10.12 13.90 8.26
C LEU A 31 -10.24 15.43 8.34
N PRO A 32 -9.50 16.18 7.50
CA PRO A 32 -9.72 17.62 7.38
C PRO A 32 -11.13 17.92 6.86
N GLU A 33 -11.61 19.13 7.09
CA GLU A 33 -12.92 19.58 6.57
C GLU A 33 -13.03 19.37 5.05
N GLY A 34 -14.20 18.88 4.60
CA GLY A 34 -14.50 18.61 3.20
C GLY A 34 -14.04 17.25 2.69
N TYR A 35 -13.25 16.51 3.47
CA TYR A 35 -12.81 15.16 3.12
C TYR A 35 -13.69 14.09 3.76
N GLU A 36 -13.93 13.01 3.02
CA GLU A 36 -14.60 11.81 3.52
C GLU A 36 -14.00 10.53 2.92
N PHE A 37 -14.22 9.40 3.59
CA PHE A 37 -13.95 8.09 3.02
C PHE A 37 -15.24 7.53 2.42
N VAL A 38 -15.17 7.07 1.18
CA VAL A 38 -16.28 6.40 0.50
C VAL A 38 -15.79 5.11 -0.12
N HIS A 39 -16.70 4.13 -0.28
CA HIS A 39 -16.39 2.91 -1.01
C HIS A 39 -16.63 3.09 -2.51
N TYR A 40 -15.99 2.23 -3.29
CA TYR A 40 -16.31 2.00 -4.69
C TYR A 40 -17.80 1.71 -4.89
N LYS A 41 -18.40 2.32 -5.92
CA LYS A 41 -19.83 2.21 -6.25
C LYS A 41 -20.10 1.56 -7.60
N GLY A 42 -19.18 1.68 -8.55
CA GLY A 42 -19.41 1.14 -9.87
C GLY A 42 -18.40 1.57 -10.94
N PRO A 43 -18.64 1.18 -12.20
CA PRO A 43 -17.74 1.46 -13.33
C PRO A 43 -17.38 2.93 -13.55
N GLU A 44 -18.19 3.86 -13.04
CA GLU A 44 -17.90 5.30 -13.01
C GLU A 44 -16.60 5.65 -12.25
N ASP A 45 -16.20 4.82 -11.29
CA ASP A 45 -15.01 5.04 -10.47
C ASP A 45 -13.71 4.55 -11.14
N TRP A 46 -13.81 3.78 -12.23
CA TRP A 46 -12.63 3.18 -12.87
C TRP A 46 -11.66 4.24 -13.38
N HIS A 47 -12.18 5.32 -13.95
CA HIS A 47 -11.35 6.41 -14.45
C HIS A 47 -10.50 7.03 -13.33
N VAL A 48 -11.16 7.50 -12.27
CA VAL A 48 -10.49 8.21 -11.17
C VAL A 48 -9.59 7.29 -10.34
N TRP A 49 -9.94 6.01 -10.20
CA TRP A 49 -9.05 5.00 -9.63
C TRP A 49 -7.73 4.90 -10.41
N ASN A 50 -7.83 4.80 -11.75
CA ASN A 50 -6.66 4.77 -12.62
C ASN A 50 -5.84 6.06 -12.51
N GLU A 51 -6.47 7.24 -12.50
CA GLU A 51 -5.78 8.51 -12.33
C GLU A 51 -4.98 8.60 -11.02
N CYS A 52 -5.51 8.03 -9.93
CA CYS A 52 -4.84 8.03 -8.63
C CYS A 52 -3.55 7.19 -8.63
N ILE A 53 -3.55 6.02 -9.29
CA ILE A 53 -2.45 5.05 -9.23
C ILE A 53 -1.47 5.13 -10.41
N ARG A 54 -1.83 5.89 -11.45
CA ARG A 54 -1.06 6.03 -12.69
C ARG A 54 0.31 6.69 -12.46
N THR A 55 1.30 6.16 -13.16
CA THR A 55 2.69 6.67 -13.19
C THR A 55 3.20 7.01 -14.59
N GLY A 56 2.37 6.88 -15.62
CA GLY A 56 2.72 7.11 -17.03
C GLY A 56 1.64 7.89 -17.78
N GLU A 57 1.60 7.74 -19.11
CA GLU A 57 0.62 8.41 -19.98
C GLU A 57 -0.83 8.04 -19.61
N PRO A 58 -1.80 8.94 -19.86
CA PRO A 58 -3.22 8.64 -19.69
C PRO A 58 -3.62 7.38 -20.47
N LEU A 59 -4.49 6.57 -19.86
CA LEU A 59 -5.06 5.38 -20.48
C LEU A 59 -6.32 5.77 -21.26
N THR A 60 -6.64 5.00 -22.30
CA THR A 60 -7.97 5.05 -22.91
C THR A 60 -9.02 4.46 -21.97
N PRO A 61 -10.32 4.80 -22.11
CA PRO A 61 -11.36 4.23 -21.25
C PRO A 61 -11.41 2.70 -21.25
N GLN A 62 -11.07 2.06 -22.38
CA GLN A 62 -11.00 0.60 -22.46
C GLN A 62 -9.83 0.05 -21.64
N GLU A 63 -8.65 0.68 -21.74
CA GLU A 63 -7.48 0.29 -20.95
C GLU A 63 -7.70 0.52 -19.45
N GLU A 64 -8.42 1.58 -19.06
CA GLU A 64 -8.79 1.83 -17.67
C GLU A 64 -9.70 0.73 -17.11
N ALA A 65 -10.72 0.34 -17.89
CA ALA A 65 -11.62 -0.75 -17.55
C ALA A 65 -10.88 -2.07 -17.41
N ASP A 66 -10.00 -2.39 -18.36
CA ASP A 66 -9.22 -3.63 -18.35
C ASP A 66 -8.20 -3.65 -17.20
N ASN A 67 -7.63 -2.49 -16.87
CA ASN A 67 -6.74 -2.34 -15.72
C ASN A 67 -7.49 -2.56 -14.40
N PHE A 68 -8.61 -1.88 -14.18
CA PHE A 68 -9.40 -2.06 -12.95
C PHE A 68 -9.90 -3.50 -12.80
N LYS A 69 -10.39 -4.11 -13.89
CA LYS A 69 -10.83 -5.52 -13.86
C LYS A 69 -9.70 -6.45 -13.45
N ARG A 70 -8.54 -6.34 -14.10
CA ARG A 70 -7.39 -7.20 -13.82
C ARG A 70 -6.89 -7.08 -12.38
N GLU A 71 -6.80 -5.85 -11.87
CA GLU A 71 -6.16 -5.55 -10.59
C GLU A 71 -7.11 -5.68 -9.40
N ILE A 72 -8.42 -5.51 -9.61
CA ILE A 72 -9.42 -5.45 -8.55
C ILE A 72 -10.52 -6.51 -8.78
N PHE A 73 -11.24 -6.44 -9.89
CA PHE A 73 -12.47 -7.24 -10.08
C PHE A 73 -12.21 -8.75 -10.25
N ASP A 74 -11.15 -9.12 -10.95
CA ASP A 74 -10.75 -10.50 -11.22
C ASP A 74 -9.93 -11.10 -10.06
N PHE A 75 -9.64 -10.30 -9.04
CA PHE A 75 -8.86 -10.70 -7.88
C PHE A 75 -9.79 -11.32 -6.82
N LYS A 76 -9.79 -12.66 -6.73
CA LYS A 76 -10.78 -13.42 -5.95
C LYS A 76 -10.88 -13.06 -4.45
N GLU A 77 -9.84 -12.47 -3.86
CA GLU A 77 -9.84 -12.05 -2.46
C GLU A 77 -10.39 -10.63 -2.23
N ILE A 78 -10.67 -9.88 -3.31
CA ILE A 78 -11.16 -8.50 -3.25
C ILE A 78 -12.65 -8.48 -3.58
N VAL A 79 -13.44 -7.86 -2.70
CA VAL A 79 -14.82 -7.44 -2.96
C VAL A 79 -14.80 -5.93 -3.14
N PRO A 80 -14.89 -5.40 -4.38
CA PRO A 80 -14.62 -3.98 -4.64
C PRO A 80 -15.42 -3.02 -3.76
N GLU A 81 -16.71 -3.31 -3.56
CA GLU A 81 -17.65 -2.51 -2.77
C GLU A 81 -17.33 -2.49 -1.26
N GLU A 82 -16.54 -3.45 -0.77
CA GLU A 82 -16.14 -3.55 0.64
C GLU A 82 -14.67 -3.17 0.88
N ASP A 83 -13.83 -3.39 -0.12
CA ASP A 83 -12.38 -3.35 0.04
C ASP A 83 -11.75 -2.13 -0.62
N VAL A 84 -12.34 -1.58 -1.69
CA VAL A 84 -11.82 -0.39 -2.36
C VAL A 84 -12.40 0.87 -1.71
N TRP A 85 -11.49 1.66 -1.16
CA TRP A 85 -11.74 2.97 -0.58
C TRP A 85 -11.32 4.07 -1.53
N PHE A 86 -12.09 5.15 -1.51
CA PHE A 86 -11.71 6.45 -2.02
C PHE A 86 -11.61 7.46 -0.88
N LEU A 87 -10.60 8.32 -0.96
CA LEU A 87 -10.59 9.59 -0.25
C LEU A 87 -11.27 10.60 -1.16
N ASP A 88 -12.43 11.07 -0.74
CA ASP A 88 -13.24 12.05 -1.45
C ASP A 88 -12.98 13.46 -0.90
N TYR A 89 -13.04 14.46 -1.78
CA TYR A 89 -13.03 15.87 -1.42
C TYR A 89 -14.14 16.60 -2.19
N HIS A 90 -15.19 17.02 -1.48
CA HIS A 90 -16.35 17.73 -2.04
C HIS A 90 -17.04 17.02 -3.22
N GLY A 91 -17.16 15.69 -3.18
CA GLY A 91 -17.82 14.86 -4.18
C GLY A 91 -16.89 14.40 -5.31
N GLU A 92 -15.58 14.69 -5.22
CA GLU A 92 -14.57 14.18 -6.13
C GLU A 92 -13.60 13.21 -5.44
N HIS A 93 -13.38 12.04 -6.04
CA HIS A 93 -12.37 11.12 -5.56
C HIS A 93 -10.98 11.64 -5.90
N VAL A 94 -10.13 11.78 -4.87
CA VAL A 94 -8.77 12.35 -4.98
C VAL A 94 -7.68 11.37 -4.53
N GLY A 95 -8.07 10.24 -3.96
CA GLY A 95 -7.16 9.17 -3.57
C GLY A 95 -7.88 7.83 -3.50
N THR A 96 -7.13 6.74 -3.57
CA THR A 96 -7.65 5.39 -3.43
C THR A 96 -6.72 4.50 -2.63
N ALA A 97 -7.30 3.55 -1.91
CA ALA A 97 -6.62 2.43 -1.27
C ALA A 97 -7.56 1.22 -1.24
N THR A 98 -7.02 0.02 -1.34
CA THR A 98 -7.73 -1.26 -1.24
C THR A 98 -7.21 -2.03 -0.03
N SER A 99 -8.14 -2.49 0.82
CA SER A 99 -7.85 -3.26 2.02
C SER A 99 -8.52 -4.63 1.93
N PHE A 100 -7.76 -5.69 1.65
CA PHE A 100 -8.32 -7.04 1.54
C PHE A 100 -7.57 -8.05 2.41
N VAL A 101 -8.16 -9.23 2.59
CA VAL A 101 -7.57 -10.30 3.42
C VAL A 101 -7.34 -11.51 2.54
N TRP A 102 -6.09 -11.97 2.48
CA TRP A 102 -5.72 -13.20 1.81
C TRP A 102 -6.39 -14.42 2.45
N SER A 103 -6.56 -15.50 1.69
CA SER A 103 -7.14 -16.74 2.23
C SER A 103 -6.34 -17.38 3.38
N ASN A 104 -5.09 -16.95 3.60
CA ASN A 104 -4.25 -17.35 4.73
C ASN A 104 -4.40 -16.44 5.97
N GLY A 105 -5.30 -15.46 5.94
CA GLY A 105 -5.60 -14.54 7.04
C GLY A 105 -4.72 -13.30 7.12
N ILE A 106 -3.77 -13.10 6.19
CA ILE A 106 -2.93 -11.90 6.14
C ILE A 106 -3.69 -10.76 5.47
N GLY A 107 -3.70 -9.57 6.09
CA GLY A 107 -4.25 -8.37 5.45
C GLY A 107 -3.27 -7.79 4.43
N ASP A 108 -3.77 -7.16 3.38
CA ASP A 108 -2.93 -6.52 2.36
C ASP A 108 -3.46 -5.13 2.01
N MET A 109 -2.53 -4.21 1.80
CA MET A 109 -2.76 -2.84 1.37
C MET A 109 -2.29 -2.69 -0.07
N HIS A 110 -3.26 -2.71 -0.98
CA HIS A 110 -3.06 -2.64 -2.43
C HIS A 110 -4.16 -1.76 -3.03
N TRP A 111 -4.25 -1.45 -4.31
CA TRP A 111 -3.44 -0.35 -4.83
C TRP A 111 -3.68 0.96 -4.07
N VAL A 112 -2.61 1.73 -3.86
CA VAL A 112 -2.66 3.00 -3.11
C VAL A 112 -2.17 4.15 -3.99
N GLY A 113 -2.94 5.22 -4.06
CA GLY A 113 -2.63 6.36 -4.91
C GLY A 113 -3.35 7.64 -4.50
N ILE A 114 -2.75 8.78 -4.88
CA ILE A 114 -3.35 10.11 -4.77
C ILE A 114 -3.29 10.73 -6.16
N ARG A 115 -4.39 11.34 -6.60
CA ARG A 115 -4.49 12.05 -7.88
C ARG A 115 -3.40 13.14 -7.95
N PRO A 116 -2.70 13.32 -9.08
CA PRO A 116 -1.50 14.18 -9.14
C PRO A 116 -1.67 15.62 -8.60
N ASP A 117 -2.82 16.24 -8.84
CA ASP A 117 -3.22 17.58 -8.39
C ASP A 117 -3.49 17.68 -6.88
N PHE A 118 -3.60 16.55 -6.16
CA PHE A 118 -3.79 16.47 -4.71
C PHE A 118 -2.55 15.97 -3.95
N ARG A 119 -1.43 15.69 -4.64
CA ARG A 119 -0.18 15.23 -4.02
C ARG A 119 0.51 16.35 -3.23
N GLY A 120 1.42 15.97 -2.33
CA GLY A 120 2.20 16.91 -1.51
C GLY A 120 1.42 17.54 -0.34
N LYS A 121 0.15 17.19 -0.15
CA LYS A 121 -0.73 17.71 0.92
C LYS A 121 -0.80 16.82 2.16
N GLY A 122 0.05 15.78 2.25
CA GLY A 122 0.06 14.84 3.36
C GLY A 122 -1.16 13.90 3.43
N LEU A 123 -1.91 13.74 2.32
CA LEU A 123 -3.15 12.96 2.31
C LEU A 123 -2.95 11.44 2.41
N SER A 124 -1.79 10.92 1.97
CA SER A 124 -1.51 9.48 1.97
C SER A 124 -1.60 8.82 3.34
N LYS A 125 -1.35 9.57 4.43
CA LYS A 125 -1.47 9.05 5.80
C LYS A 125 -2.90 8.61 6.14
N TYR A 126 -3.90 9.27 5.57
CA TYR A 126 -5.32 8.94 5.77
C TYR A 126 -5.68 7.63 5.06
N LEU A 127 -5.11 7.39 3.87
CA LEU A 127 -5.27 6.13 3.15
C LEU A 127 -4.63 4.95 3.92
N SER A 128 -3.42 5.12 4.46
CA SER A 128 -2.83 4.11 5.35
C SER A 128 -3.69 3.86 6.58
N PHE A 129 -4.17 4.92 7.22
CA PHE A 129 -5.00 4.83 8.41
C PHE A 129 -6.30 4.04 8.17
N ILE A 130 -7.05 4.33 7.11
CA ILE A 130 -8.32 3.62 6.85
C ILE A 130 -8.09 2.13 6.55
N VAL A 131 -7.03 1.80 5.81
CA VAL A 131 -6.66 0.39 5.54
C VAL A 131 -6.24 -0.32 6.83
N GLN A 132 -5.34 0.27 7.62
CA GLN A 132 -4.88 -0.28 8.89
C GLN A 132 -6.04 -0.49 9.87
N LYS A 133 -6.92 0.50 10.01
CA LYS A 133 -8.12 0.44 10.86
C LYS A 133 -9.03 -0.70 10.43
N THR A 134 -9.34 -0.78 9.13
CA THR A 134 -10.22 -1.80 8.55
C THR A 134 -9.66 -3.20 8.76
N LEU A 135 -8.38 -3.41 8.41
CA LEU A 135 -7.75 -4.73 8.52
C LEU A 135 -7.54 -5.15 9.98
N LYS A 136 -7.22 -4.21 10.89
CA LYS A 136 -7.17 -4.47 12.33
C LYS A 136 -8.54 -4.91 12.87
N GLN A 137 -9.63 -4.27 12.44
CA GLN A 137 -10.99 -4.68 12.82
C GLN A 137 -11.37 -6.07 12.28
N ARG A 138 -10.84 -6.46 11.11
CA ARG A 138 -10.98 -7.82 10.56
C ARG A 138 -10.10 -8.87 11.26
N GLY A 139 -9.30 -8.47 12.25
CA GLY A 139 -8.53 -9.38 13.10
C GLY A 139 -7.30 -9.99 12.43
N VAL A 140 -6.75 -9.36 11.39
CA VAL A 140 -5.51 -9.85 10.76
C VAL A 140 -4.32 -9.68 11.72
N PRO A 141 -3.30 -10.54 11.65
CA PRO A 141 -2.12 -10.43 12.52
C PRO A 141 -1.19 -9.28 12.10
N PHE A 142 -1.16 -8.95 10.82
CA PHE A 142 -0.41 -7.83 10.24
C PHE A 142 -0.96 -7.48 8.86
N VAL A 143 -0.60 -6.30 8.37
CA VAL A 143 -0.91 -5.80 7.03
C VAL A 143 0.35 -5.81 6.19
N SER A 144 0.30 -6.46 5.04
CA SER A 144 1.36 -6.51 4.04
C SER A 144 1.18 -5.44 2.97
N LEU A 145 2.30 -4.95 2.44
CA LEU A 145 2.34 -4.25 1.17
C LEU A 145 3.68 -4.49 0.47
N THR A 146 3.66 -4.32 -0.85
CA THR A 146 4.88 -4.21 -1.65
C THR A 146 4.90 -2.92 -2.44
N THR A 147 6.10 -2.39 -2.68
CA THR A 147 6.28 -1.16 -3.46
C THR A 147 7.63 -1.11 -4.16
N GLY A 148 7.72 -0.34 -5.24
CA GLY A 148 8.96 -0.17 -5.99
C GLY A 148 9.88 0.90 -5.38
N GLU A 149 11.19 0.68 -5.42
CA GLU A 149 12.20 1.66 -4.98
C GLU A 149 12.15 2.97 -5.79
N SER A 150 11.64 2.93 -7.02
CA SER A 150 11.43 4.12 -7.86
C SER A 150 10.34 5.06 -7.34
N ARG A 151 9.66 4.69 -6.25
CA ARG A 151 8.62 5.50 -5.57
C ARG A 151 9.06 5.86 -4.14
N PRO A 152 10.20 6.56 -3.96
CA PRO A 152 10.79 6.79 -2.64
C PRO A 152 9.80 7.48 -1.67
N TRP A 153 9.01 8.43 -2.14
CA TRP A 153 8.03 9.13 -1.30
C TRP A 153 6.88 8.23 -0.80
N ALA A 154 6.49 7.22 -1.57
CA ALA A 154 5.52 6.22 -1.11
C ALA A 154 6.14 5.37 0.01
N VAL A 155 7.37 4.90 -0.18
CA VAL A 155 8.13 4.17 0.86
C VAL A 155 8.20 4.99 2.15
N LYS A 156 8.58 6.28 2.06
CA LYS A 156 8.62 7.18 3.22
C LYS A 156 7.26 7.28 3.91
N SER A 157 6.17 7.37 3.14
CA SER A 157 4.82 7.48 3.71
C SER A 157 4.42 6.23 4.50
N TYR A 158 4.76 5.03 4.02
CA TYR A 158 4.49 3.78 4.72
C TYR A 158 5.35 3.65 5.98
N LEU A 159 6.63 4.01 5.92
CA LEU A 159 7.51 4.04 7.10
C LEU A 159 6.95 4.99 8.17
N THR A 160 6.46 6.17 7.76
CA THR A 160 5.84 7.15 8.66
C THR A 160 4.53 6.62 9.26
N ALA A 161 3.78 5.81 8.50
CA ALA A 161 2.57 5.13 8.97
C ALA A 161 2.86 3.88 9.83
N GLY A 162 4.13 3.65 10.21
CA GLY A 162 4.53 2.57 11.10
C GLY A 162 4.76 1.21 10.44
N PHE A 163 4.79 1.15 9.11
CA PHE A 163 5.21 -0.08 8.43
C PHE A 163 6.72 -0.30 8.61
N LEU A 164 7.10 -1.55 8.86
CA LEU A 164 8.47 -1.99 9.06
C LEU A 164 8.99 -2.73 7.81
N PRO A 165 10.29 -2.57 7.48
CA PRO A 165 10.91 -3.28 6.36
C PRO A 165 10.96 -4.80 6.59
N VAL A 166 10.88 -5.58 5.51
CA VAL A 166 10.86 -7.06 5.57
C VAL A 166 12.03 -7.66 4.79
N GLU A 167 12.71 -8.62 5.41
CA GLU A 167 13.70 -9.52 4.81
C GLU A 167 12.99 -10.74 4.23
N TYR A 168 12.87 -10.78 2.90
CA TYR A 168 12.19 -11.87 2.20
C TYR A 168 12.90 -12.30 0.92
N ALA A 169 13.99 -11.61 0.54
CA ALA A 169 14.68 -11.81 -0.71
C ALA A 169 16.12 -11.30 -0.61
N GLU A 170 17.01 -11.93 -1.36
CA GLU A 170 18.42 -11.53 -1.38
C GLU A 170 18.61 -10.03 -1.66
N GLY A 171 19.47 -9.39 -0.88
CA GLY A 171 19.81 -7.97 -1.01
C GLY A 171 18.83 -6.99 -0.37
N MET A 172 17.80 -7.45 0.36
CA MET A 172 16.85 -6.55 1.04
C MET A 172 17.53 -5.66 2.07
N VAL A 173 18.47 -6.18 2.88
CA VAL A 173 19.22 -5.39 3.87
C VAL A 173 19.88 -4.17 3.23
N GLU A 174 20.70 -4.37 2.19
CA GLU A 174 21.44 -3.27 1.56
C GLU A 174 20.51 -2.25 0.90
N ARG A 175 19.36 -2.71 0.40
CA ARG A 175 18.35 -1.87 -0.23
C ARG A 175 17.60 -1.02 0.79
N TRP A 176 17.24 -1.60 1.93
CA TRP A 176 16.65 -0.85 3.04
C TRP A 176 17.63 0.13 3.67
N GLU A 177 18.90 -0.24 3.85
CA GLU A 177 19.93 0.69 4.33
C GLU A 177 20.07 1.94 3.44
N LYS A 178 19.91 1.81 2.11
CA LYS A 178 19.86 2.97 1.19
C LYS A 178 18.63 3.84 1.41
N VAL A 179 17.47 3.23 1.70
CA VAL A 179 16.25 3.97 2.05
C VAL A 179 16.42 4.73 3.37
N LEU A 180 17.04 4.11 4.38
CA LEU A 180 17.36 4.76 5.65
C LEU A 180 18.23 5.99 5.44
N ASP A 181 19.29 5.86 4.63
CA ASP A 181 20.16 6.99 4.31
C ASP A 181 19.42 8.10 3.54
N MET A 182 18.64 7.73 2.51
CA MET A 182 17.85 8.67 1.72
C MET A 182 16.89 9.52 2.56
N PHE A 183 16.33 8.96 3.63
CA PHE A 183 15.36 9.63 4.49
C PHE A 183 15.88 10.03 5.87
N ASN A 184 17.19 9.90 6.11
CA ASN A 184 17.81 10.28 7.38
C ASN A 184 17.16 9.55 8.57
N ILE A 185 16.90 8.25 8.41
CA ILE A 185 16.36 7.36 9.45
C ILE A 185 17.54 6.64 10.09
N GLU A 186 17.82 6.93 11.35
CA GLU A 186 19.00 6.42 12.07
C GLU A 186 18.96 4.90 12.25
N GLU A 187 17.81 4.36 12.65
CA GLU A 187 17.60 2.92 12.78
C GLU A 187 16.12 2.55 12.64
N ILE A 188 15.87 1.30 12.24
CA ILE A 188 14.52 0.73 12.19
C ILE A 188 14.56 -0.79 12.36
N GLN A 189 13.58 -1.33 13.08
CA GLN A 189 13.40 -2.77 13.19
C GLN A 189 12.99 -3.35 11.83
N MET A 190 13.73 -4.35 11.36
CA MET A 190 13.38 -5.15 10.19
C MET A 190 12.79 -6.49 10.62
N LEU A 191 11.77 -6.93 9.90
CA LEU A 191 11.08 -8.20 10.15
C LEU A 191 11.53 -9.27 9.15
N ASP A 192 11.34 -10.54 9.48
CA ASP A 192 11.40 -11.63 8.51
C ASP A 192 10.04 -11.81 7.80
N GLU A 193 9.99 -12.68 6.79
CA GLU A 193 8.76 -12.95 6.05
C GLU A 193 7.62 -13.53 6.93
N GLN A 194 7.93 -14.07 8.12
CA GLN A 194 6.96 -14.56 9.10
C GLN A 194 6.55 -13.47 10.11
N ALA A 195 6.87 -12.21 9.83
CA ALA A 195 6.58 -11.04 10.67
C ALA A 195 7.21 -11.08 12.07
N LYS A 196 8.36 -11.76 12.21
CA LYS A 196 9.14 -11.76 13.46
C LYS A 196 10.29 -10.76 13.37
N PRO A 197 10.75 -10.18 14.49
CA PRO A 197 11.96 -9.37 14.52
C PRO A 197 13.15 -10.13 13.92
N TYR A 198 13.73 -9.59 12.85
CA TYR A 198 14.88 -10.18 12.16
C TYR A 198 16.18 -9.48 12.59
N ARG A 199 16.25 -8.16 12.45
CA ARG A 199 17.40 -7.35 12.87
C ARG A 199 17.05 -5.87 13.01
N MET A 200 17.85 -5.14 13.79
CA MET A 200 17.88 -3.68 13.70
C MET A 200 18.72 -3.28 12.48
N LEU A 201 18.15 -2.44 11.61
CA LEU A 201 18.91 -1.77 10.56
C LEU A 201 19.40 -0.43 11.09
N HIS A 202 20.60 -0.05 10.67
CA HIS A 202 21.16 1.25 11.00
C HIS A 202 21.50 1.98 9.70
N ARG A 203 21.39 3.30 9.73
CA ARG A 203 21.88 4.14 8.66
C ARG A 203 23.38 3.89 8.44
N LYS A 204 23.78 3.72 7.17
CA LYS A 204 25.20 3.74 6.81
C LYS A 204 25.72 5.17 6.98
N LYS A 205 26.69 5.34 7.89
CA LYS A 205 27.42 6.60 8.09
C LYS A 205 28.29 6.93 6.88
#